data_AF-A0A0B4R8P0-F1
#
_entry.id   AF-A0A0B4R8P0-F1
#
_cell.length_a   1.000
_cell.length_b   1.000
_cell.length_c   1.000
_cell.angle_alpha   90.00
_cell.angle_beta   90.00
_cell.angle_gamma   90.00
#
_symmetry.space_group_name_H-M   'P 1'
#
loop_
_entity.id
_entity.type
_entity.pdbx_description
1 polymer ?
#
loop_
_entity_poly.entity_id
_entity_poly.type
_entity_poly.pdbx_seq_one_letter_code
_entity_poly.pdbx_strand_id
1 'polypeptide(L)'
;MKVEKANAPLKKYVWSLVILNFLDGLLTYIGLSTGAIDEGNPLLASLSPLALFATKLFLSLCLFSFLFTPFIKIQSHIWRYTLVIVNILYSITLLLHIYWLVILVAITY
;
A
#
# COMPACT_ATOMS: atom_id res chain seq x y z
N MET A 1 35.60 -11.82 -16.39
CA MET A 1 34.65 -10.71 -16.60
C MET A 1 33.36 -11.05 -15.87
N LYS A 2 33.15 -10.48 -14.67
CA LYS A 2 31.96 -10.75 -13.86
C LYS A 2 30.83 -9.93 -14.46
N VAL A 3 29.86 -10.59 -15.10
CA VAL A 3 28.64 -9.92 -15.56
C VAL A 3 27.93 -9.40 -14.31
N GLU A 4 28.11 -8.12 -14.02
CA GLU A 4 27.29 -7.42 -13.03
C GLU A 4 25.85 -7.55 -13.49
N LYS A 5 25.13 -8.48 -12.86
CA LYS A 5 23.69 -8.63 -13.03
C LYS A 5 23.08 -7.25 -12.84
N ALA A 6 22.47 -6.72 -13.90
CA ALA A 6 21.68 -5.51 -13.85
C ALA A 6 20.67 -5.64 -12.71
N ASN A 7 21.00 -5.08 -11.55
CA ASN A 7 20.15 -5.13 -10.38
C ASN A 7 18.89 -4.34 -10.75
N ALA A 8 17.77 -5.06 -10.86
CA ALA A 8 16.50 -4.47 -11.26
C ALA A 8 16.19 -3.23 -10.39
N PRO A 9 15.80 -2.10 -11.00
CA PRO A 9 15.67 -0.84 -10.28
C PRO A 9 14.62 -0.93 -9.17
N LEU A 10 14.90 -0.36 -8.00
CA LEU A 10 13.96 -0.27 -6.86
C LEU A 10 12.62 0.40 -7.26
N LYS A 11 12.65 1.17 -8.35
CA LYS A 11 11.51 1.84 -8.99
C LYS A 11 10.26 0.98 -9.06
N LYS A 12 10.36 -0.28 -9.48
CA LYS A 12 9.18 -1.16 -9.62
C LYS A 12 8.48 -1.41 -8.28
N TYR A 13 9.23 -1.63 -7.21
CA TYR A 13 8.69 -1.93 -5.90
C TYR A 13 8.05 -0.70 -5.26
N VAL A 14 8.65 0.48 -5.47
CA VAL A 14 8.07 1.74 -5.02
C VAL A 14 6.79 2.06 -5.81
N TRP A 15 6.79 1.85 -7.13
CA TRP A 15 5.59 2.02 -7.97
C TRP A 15 4.45 1.10 -7.51
N SER A 16 4.74 -0.18 -7.28
CA SER A 16 3.77 -1.12 -6.74
C SER A 16 3.24 -0.66 -5.38
N LEU A 17 4.07 -0.16 -4.47
CA LEU A 17 3.62 0.37 -3.18
C LEU A 17 2.70 1.59 -3.31
N VAL A 18 2.98 2.50 -4.24
CA VAL A 18 2.13 3.67 -4.49
C VAL A 18 0.72 3.21 -4.87
N ILE A 19 0.61 2.26 -5.81
CA ILE A 19 -0.67 1.70 -6.25
C ILE A 19 -1.35 0.96 -5.11
N LEU A 20 -0.63 0.05 -4.45
CA LEU A 20 -1.19 -0.78 -3.38
C LEU A 20 -1.70 0.07 -2.22
N ASN A 21 -0.94 1.06 -1.77
CA ASN A 21 -1.36 1.96 -0.69
C ASN A 21 -2.55 2.85 -1.07
N PHE A 22 -2.64 3.27 -2.33
CA PHE A 22 -3.80 4.01 -2.83
C PHE A 22 -5.06 3.13 -2.85
N LEU A 23 -4.96 1.92 -3.40
CA LEU A 23 -6.07 0.97 -3.46
C LEU A 23 -6.53 0.54 -2.07
N ASP A 24 -5.58 0.26 -1.17
CA ASP A 24 -5.85 -0.04 0.23
C ASP A 24 -6.64 1.09 0.89
N GLY A 25 -6.21 2.35 0.73
CA GLY A 25 -6.97 3.48 1.26
C GLY A 25 -8.35 3.67 0.66
N LEU A 26 -8.50 3.45 -0.65
CA LEU A 26 -9.81 3.52 -1.31
C LEU A 26 -10.77 2.46 -0.77
N LEU A 27 -10.30 1.22 -0.61
CA LEU A 27 -11.11 0.11 -0.08
C LEU A 27 -11.43 0.30 1.40
N THR A 28 -10.49 0.78 2.21
CA THR A 28 -10.76 1.13 3.62
C THR A 28 -11.81 2.24 3.70
N TYR A 29 -11.72 3.28 2.85
CA TYR A 29 -12.70 4.36 2.81
C TYR A 29 -14.09 3.85 2.46
N ILE A 30 -14.21 3.02 1.42
CA ILE A 30 -15.47 2.41 1.02
C ILE A 30 -16.00 1.53 2.16
N GLY A 31 -15.18 0.64 2.72
CA GLY A 31 -15.56 -0.28 3.78
C GLY A 31 -16.03 0.41 5.06
N LEU A 32 -15.36 1.48 5.48
CA LEU A 32 -15.79 2.28 6.63
C LEU A 32 -17.05 3.11 6.32
N SER A 33 -17.14 3.68 5.12
CA SER A 33 -18.30 4.52 4.73
C SER A 33 -19.58 3.70 4.56
N THR A 34 -19.47 2.43 4.18
CA THR A 34 -20.60 1.49 4.10
C THR A 34 -20.83 0.71 5.40
N GLY A 35 -19.96 0.87 6.41
CA GLY A 35 -20.01 0.10 7.67
C GLY A 35 -19.66 -1.38 7.50
N ALA A 36 -19.05 -1.78 6.38
CA ALA A 36 -18.68 -3.16 6.08
C ALA A 36 -17.39 -3.61 6.79
N ILE A 37 -16.55 -2.67 7.22
CA ILE A 37 -15.28 -2.91 7.92
C ILE A 37 -15.18 -1.90 9.06
N ASP A 38 -14.58 -2.30 10.19
CA ASP A 38 -14.23 -1.42 11.29
C ASP A 38 -12.70 -1.22 11.38
N GLU A 39 -12.24 -0.07 11.84
CA GLU A 39 -10.82 0.27 11.88
C GLU A 39 -10.15 -0.41 13.07
N GLY A 40 -9.43 -1.50 12.80
CA GLY A 40 -8.74 -2.27 13.84
C GLY A 40 -7.49 -1.60 14.42
N ASN A 41 -6.97 -0.54 13.78
CA ASN A 41 -5.81 0.18 14.29
C ASN A 41 -6.24 1.26 15.31
N PRO A 42 -5.92 1.12 16.61
CA PRO A 42 -6.36 2.06 17.64
C PRO A 42 -5.80 3.48 17.45
N LEU A 43 -4.69 3.64 16.73
CA LEU A 43 -4.13 4.96 16.42
C LEU A 43 -4.94 5.69 15.32
N LEU A 44 -5.63 4.93 14.48
CA LEU A 44 -6.38 5.41 13.33
C LEU A 44 -7.90 5.40 13.58
N ALA A 45 -8.36 4.64 14.58
CA ALA A 45 -9.78 4.49 14.92
C ALA A 45 -10.50 5.80 15.29
N SER A 46 -9.76 6.83 15.71
CA SER A 46 -10.31 8.15 16.03
C SER A 46 -10.49 9.06 14.82
N LEU A 47 -9.97 8.66 13.65
CA LEU A 47 -10.03 9.46 12.43
C LEU A 47 -11.30 9.16 11.63
N SER A 48 -11.85 10.19 10.98
CA SER A 48 -12.96 9.99 10.06
C SER A 48 -12.49 9.18 8.83
N PRO A 49 -13.40 8.44 8.15
CA PRO A 49 -13.05 7.69 6.95
C PRO A 49 -12.34 8.55 5.89
N LEU A 50 -12.78 9.81 5.74
CA LEU A 50 -12.15 10.76 4.83
C LEU A 50 -10.74 11.15 5.25
N ALA A 51 -10.49 11.37 6.56
CA ALA A 51 -9.17 11.69 7.08
C ALA A 51 -8.19 10.51 6.91
N LEU A 52 -8.68 9.27 7.07
CA LEU A 52 -7.90 8.06 6.79
C LEU A 52 -7.51 7.95 5.32
N PHE A 53 -8.48 8.17 4.43
CA PHE A 53 -8.22 8.20 2.99
C PHE A 53 -7.21 9.29 2.61
N ALA A 54 -7.39 10.50 3.13
CA ALA A 54 -6.48 11.62 2.86
C ALA A 54 -5.05 11.33 3.34
N THR A 55 -4.90 10.69 4.51
CA THR A 55 -3.60 10.28 5.05
C THR A 55 -2.93 9.25 4.16
N LYS A 56 -3.66 8.22 3.73
CA LYS A 56 -3.15 7.19 2.80
C LYS A 56 -2.83 7.79 1.43
N LEU A 57 -3.65 8.70 0.92
CA LEU A 57 -3.40 9.41 -0.34
C LEU A 57 -2.12 10.26 -0.25
N PHE A 58 -1.94 11.00 0.85
CA PHE A 58 -0.72 11.76 1.10
C PHE A 58 0.51 10.85 1.14
N LEU A 59 0.42 9.68 1.81
CA LEU A 59 1.50 8.70 1.82
C LEU A 59 1.82 8.18 0.41
N SER A 60 0.81 7.91 -0.42
CA SER A 60 1.03 7.54 -1.83
C SER A 60 1.72 8.65 -2.63
N LEU A 61 1.38 9.91 -2.40
CA LEU A 61 2.05 11.06 -3.04
C LEU A 61 3.50 11.19 -2.57
N CYS A 62 3.78 10.97 -1.28
CA CYS A 62 5.14 10.94 -0.75
C CYS A 62 5.96 9.81 -1.40
N LEU A 63 5.43 8.58 -1.44
CA LEU A 63 6.05 7.44 -2.11
C LEU A 63 6.25 7.67 -3.61
N PHE A 64 5.30 8.34 -4.26
CA PHE A 64 5.44 8.73 -5.65
C PHE A 64 6.57 9.75 -5.83
N SER A 65 6.67 10.73 -4.93
CA SER A 65 7.75 11.73 -4.94
C SER A 65 9.13 11.09 -4.77
N PHE A 66 9.25 10.03 -3.97
CA PHE A 66 10.49 9.25 -3.83
C PHE A 66 11.01 8.71 -5.17
N LEU A 67 10.16 8.43 -6.15
CA LEU A 67 10.56 7.96 -7.48
C LEU A 67 11.43 8.97 -8.26
N PHE A 68 11.32 10.26 -7.93
CA PHE A 68 12.08 11.34 -8.58
C PHE A 68 13.36 11.71 -7.82
N THR A 69 13.60 11.10 -6.66
CA THR A 69 14.78 11.35 -5.84
C THR A 69 15.94 10.42 -6.20
N PRO A 70 17.20 10.82 -5.97
CA PRO A 70 18.36 9.95 -6.21
C PRO A 70 18.36 8.68 -5.35
N PHE A 71 17.58 8.62 -4.27
CA PHE A 71 17.42 7.44 -3.42
C PHE A 71 16.93 6.21 -4.19
N ILE A 72 16.21 6.37 -5.31
CA ILE A 72 15.73 5.25 -6.13
C ILE A 72 16.87 4.47 -6.81
N LYS A 73 18.06 5.09 -6.92
CA LYS A 73 19.27 4.49 -7.49
C LYS A 73 20.08 3.68 -6.47
N ILE A 74 19.68 3.67 -5.19
CA ILE A 74 20.33 2.88 -4.15
C ILE A 74 20.21 1.40 -4.50
N GLN A 75 21.33 0.67 -4.51
CA GLN A 75 21.35 -0.76 -4.83
C GLN A 75 21.51 -1.66 -3.61
N SER A 76 21.29 -1.12 -2.40
CA SER A 76 21.43 -1.88 -1.16
C SER A 76 20.45 -3.06 -1.12
N HIS A 77 20.99 -4.25 -0.85
CA HIS A 77 20.20 -5.47 -0.68
C HIS A 77 19.16 -5.34 0.43
N ILE A 78 19.49 -4.64 1.53
CA ILE A 78 18.58 -4.41 2.66
C ILE A 78 17.32 -3.69 2.17
N TRP A 79 17.48 -2.56 1.49
CA TRP A 79 16.36 -1.79 0.95
C TRP A 79 15.51 -2.59 -0.04
N ARG A 80 16.16 -3.41 -0.88
CA ARG A 80 15.43 -4.31 -1.80
C ARG A 80 14.57 -5.31 -1.04
N TYR A 81 15.12 -6.00 -0.04
CA TYR A 81 14.36 -6.98 0.75
C TYR A 81 13.24 -6.30 1.54
N THR A 82 13.50 -5.15 2.16
CA THR A 82 12.48 -4.36 2.86
C THR A 82 11.33 -4.01 1.92
N LEU A 83 11.60 -3.43 0.75
CA LEU A 83 10.53 -3.07 -0.19
C LEU A 83 9.76 -4.29 -0.71
N VAL A 84 10.43 -5.43 -0.92
CA VAL A 84 9.75 -6.68 -1.29
C VAL A 84 8.80 -7.14 -0.18
N ILE A 85 9.27 -7.19 1.06
CA ILE A 85 8.46 -7.59 2.22
C ILE A 85 7.25 -6.67 2.38
N VAL A 86 7.47 -5.35 2.32
CA VAL A 86 6.38 -4.37 2.43
C VAL A 86 5.37 -4.54 1.29
N ASN A 87 5.81 -4.79 0.04
CA ASN A 87 4.89 -5.09 -1.06
C ASN A 87 4.05 -6.35 -0.82
N ILE A 88 4.66 -7.41 -0.27
CA ILE A 88 3.93 -8.65 0.08
C ILE A 88 2.87 -8.36 1.14
N LEU A 89 3.22 -7.63 2.21
CA LEU A 89 2.27 -7.25 3.26
C LEU A 89 1.12 -6.40 2.72
N TYR A 90 1.41 -5.42 1.85
CA TYR A 90 0.40 -4.61 1.19
C TYR A 90 -0.49 -5.41 0.22
N SER A 91 0.07 -6.45 -0.41
CA SER A 91 -0.71 -7.34 -1.27
C SER A 91 -1.66 -8.22 -0.45
N ILE A 92 -1.20 -8.74 0.69
CA ILE A 92 -2.03 -9.53 1.62
C ILE A 92 -3.18 -8.70 2.19
N THR A 93 -2.90 -7.47 2.62
CA THR A 93 -3.93 -6.55 3.13
C THR A 93 -4.94 -6.15 2.06
N LEU A 94 -4.51 -5.99 0.81
CA LEU A 94 -5.42 -5.78 -0.32
C LEU A 94 -6.32 -7.00 -0.55
N LEU A 95 -5.77 -8.21 -0.54
CA LEU A 95 -6.55 -9.45 -0.66
C LEU A 95 -7.55 -9.60 0.48
N LEU A 96 -7.18 -9.20 1.70
CA LEU A 96 -8.08 -9.17 2.84
C LEU A 96 -9.23 -8.18 2.62
N HIS A 97 -8.95 -6.95 2.13
CA HIS A 97 -10.01 -6.00 1.78
C HIS A 97 -10.96 -6.55 0.72
N ILE A 98 -10.44 -7.22 -0.31
CA ILE A 98 -11.26 -7.87 -1.34
C ILE A 98 -12.12 -8.96 -0.71
N TYR A 99 -11.55 -9.81 0.16
CA TYR A 99 -12.31 -10.83 0.88
C TYR A 99 -13.46 -10.20 1.69
N TRP A 100 -13.18 -9.17 2.49
CA TRP A 100 -14.20 -8.54 3.33
C TRP A 100 -15.25 -7.80 2.50
N LEU A 101 -14.85 -6.98 1.53
CA LEU A 101 -15.80 -6.22 0.70
C LEU A 101 -16.59 -7.10 -0.25
N VAL A 102 -15.98 -8.08 -0.91
CA VAL A 102 -16.68 -8.93 -1.88
C VAL A 102 -17.53 -9.98 -1.17
N ILE A 103 -17.03 -10.63 -0.12
CA ILE A 103 -17.77 -11.72 0.51
C ILE A 103 -18.76 -11.19 1.55
N LEU A 104 -18.39 -10.22 2.38
CA LEU A 104 -19.29 -9.73 3.43
C LEU A 104 -20.41 -8.86 2.85
N VAL A 105 -20.09 -7.94 1.92
CA VAL A 105 -21.12 -7.05 1.34
C VAL A 105 -22.00 -7.79 0.34
N ALA A 106 -21.45 -8.66 -0.53
CA ALA A 106 -22.26 -9.35 -1.54
C ALA A 106 -23.12 -10.50 -0.99
N ILE A 107 -22.87 -10.99 0.23
CA ILE A 107 -23.71 -12.02 0.88
C ILE A 107 -24.80 -11.38 1.76
N THR A 108 -24.62 -10.13 2.17
CA THR A 108 -25.53 -9.44 3.10
C THR A 108 -26.61 -8.60 2.40
N TYR A 109 -26.52 -8.44 1.08
CA TYR A 109 -27.55 -7.87 0.20
C TYR A 109 -28.09 -8.94 -0.77
#